data_AF-A0ABD6S1C6-F1
#
_entry.id   AF-A0ABD6S1C6-F1
#
_cell.length_a   1.000
_cell.length_b   1.000
_cell.length_c   1.000
_cell.angle_alpha   90.00
_cell.angle_beta   90.00
_cell.angle_gamma   90.00
#
_symmetry.space_group_name_H-M   'P 1'
#
loop_
_entity.id
_entity.type
_entity.pdbx_description
1 polymer ?
#
loop_
_entity_poly.entity_id
_entity_poly.type
_entity_poly.pdbx_seq_one_letter_code
_entity_poly.pdbx_strand_id
1 'polypeptide(L)'
;MKYIKWFLLFTFIIGVSWFIKVQFLNSIYLSSLTDEEQSIYYELKSNHDVAILKDSKPETVLKVYLHSVDKGDYEISYGLTNTISTKESYVTERKKANSDAYLIEEFRFIDSKFTYTSKYSGYFKVRNGKEFLMFKRDGIWKVEEVAFQ
;
A
#
# COMPACT_ATOMS: atom_id res chain seq x y z
N MET A 1 -14.20 -27.44 42.29
CA MET A 1 -13.15 -27.16 41.27
C MET A 1 -13.66 -27.23 39.81
N LYS A 2 -14.86 -26.72 39.48
CA LYS A 2 -15.37 -26.74 38.07
C LYS A 2 -15.15 -25.43 37.30
N TYR A 3 -14.85 -24.32 37.98
CA TYR A 3 -14.79 -22.99 37.37
C TYR A 3 -13.38 -22.53 36.92
N ILE A 4 -12.32 -23.18 37.42
CA ILE A 4 -10.92 -22.84 37.07
C ILE A 4 -10.59 -23.16 35.61
N LYS A 5 -11.15 -24.24 35.06
CA LYS A 5 -10.96 -24.62 33.65
C LYS A 5 -11.60 -23.61 32.68
N TRP A 6 -12.72 -23.01 33.05
CA TRP A 6 -13.41 -22.00 32.24
C TRP A 6 -12.69 -20.65 32.26
N PHE A 7 -12.09 -20.27 33.39
CA PHE A 7 -11.33 -19.02 33.51
C PHE A 7 -10.03 -19.04 32.70
N LEU A 8 -9.32 -20.17 32.68
CA LEU A 8 -8.11 -20.35 31.86
C LEU A 8 -8.40 -20.38 30.35
N LEU A 9 -9.56 -20.90 29.93
CA LEU A 9 -9.99 -20.84 28.54
C LEU A 9 -10.30 -19.41 28.11
N PHE A 10 -10.92 -18.62 28.99
CA PHE A 10 -11.31 -17.26 28.70
C PHE A 10 -10.09 -16.32 28.54
N THR A 11 -9.07 -16.47 29.39
CA THR A 11 -7.81 -15.70 29.26
C THR A 11 -7.00 -16.13 28.03
N PHE A 12 -7.04 -17.41 27.65
CA PHE A 12 -6.39 -17.89 26.42
C PHE A 12 -7.06 -17.32 25.16
N ILE A 13 -8.39 -17.27 25.09
CA ILE A 13 -9.12 -16.69 23.95
C ILE A 13 -8.85 -15.19 23.81
N ILE A 14 -8.84 -14.45 24.93
CA ILE A 14 -8.51 -13.01 24.91
C ILE A 14 -7.04 -12.81 24.51
N GLY A 15 -6.12 -13.62 25.03
CA GLY A 15 -4.70 -13.56 24.70
C GLY A 15 -4.42 -13.84 23.22
N VAL A 16 -5.07 -14.86 22.64
CA VAL A 16 -4.93 -15.20 21.21
C VAL A 16 -5.58 -14.13 20.32
N SER A 17 -6.72 -13.57 20.72
CA SER A 17 -7.37 -12.46 19.98
C SER A 17 -6.52 -11.19 19.99
N TRP A 18 -5.85 -10.89 21.11
CA TRP A 18 -4.90 -9.78 21.20
C TRP A 18 -3.65 -10.04 20.35
N PHE A 19 -3.14 -11.28 20.34
CA PHE A 19 -1.97 -11.67 19.55
C PHE A 19 -2.23 -11.62 18.03
N ILE A 20 -3.44 -12.04 17.61
CA ILE A 20 -3.87 -11.92 16.20
C ILE A 20 -3.98 -10.43 15.81
N LYS A 21 -4.58 -9.58 16.65
CA LYS A 21 -4.61 -8.13 16.37
C LYS A 21 -3.22 -7.51 16.26
N VAL A 22 -2.29 -7.87 17.13
CA VAL A 22 -0.90 -7.36 17.13
C VAL A 22 -0.12 -7.80 15.88
N GLN A 23 -0.35 -9.01 15.38
CA GLN A 23 0.28 -9.49 14.14
C GLN A 23 -0.29 -8.82 12.87
N PHE A 24 -1.50 -8.26 12.94
CA PHE A 24 -2.14 -7.54 11.82
C PHE A 24 -1.83 -6.03 11.78
N LEU A 25 -1.14 -5.47 12.78
CA LEU A 25 -1.03 -4.01 12.99
C LEU A 25 0.24 -3.34 12.43
N ASN A 26 1.23 -4.08 11.91
CA ASN A 26 2.57 -3.50 11.74
C ASN A 26 2.99 -3.14 10.32
N SER A 27 2.09 -3.24 9.33
CA SER A 27 2.39 -2.61 8.04
C SER A 27 2.25 -1.11 8.17
N ILE A 28 3.35 -0.36 8.10
CA ILE A 28 3.31 1.11 7.96
C ILE A 28 2.49 1.52 6.72
N TYR A 29 2.32 0.62 5.75
CA TYR A 29 1.68 0.89 4.47
C TYR A 29 0.22 0.43 4.37
N LEU A 30 -0.26 -0.40 5.30
CA LEU A 30 -1.69 -0.68 5.50
C LEU A 30 -2.29 -0.04 6.76
N SER A 31 -1.49 0.66 7.57
CA SER A 31 -2.05 1.59 8.54
C SER A 31 -2.87 2.66 7.80
N SER A 32 -3.90 3.20 8.45
CA SER A 32 -4.64 4.35 7.94
C SER A 32 -3.68 5.45 7.50
N LEU A 33 -3.99 6.12 6.39
CA LEU A 33 -3.27 7.32 5.98
C LEU A 33 -3.22 8.31 7.16
N THR A 34 -2.11 9.01 7.33
CA THR A 34 -2.09 10.18 8.23
C THR A 34 -3.05 11.25 7.73
N ASP A 35 -3.42 12.22 8.57
CA ASP A 35 -4.32 13.30 8.16
C ASP A 35 -3.79 14.07 6.92
N GLU A 36 -2.47 14.25 6.83
CA GLU A 36 -1.80 14.85 5.67
C GLU A 36 -1.92 13.95 4.43
N GLU A 37 -1.58 12.67 4.55
CA GLU A 37 -1.68 11.69 3.46
C GLU A 37 -3.14 11.53 2.98
N GLN A 38 -4.10 11.60 3.90
CA GLN A 38 -5.53 11.53 3.64
C GLN A 38 -6.02 12.77 2.89
N SER A 39 -5.55 13.97 3.28
CA SER A 39 -5.85 15.21 2.58
C SER A 39 -5.33 15.17 1.14
N ILE A 40 -4.09 14.73 0.94
CA ILE A 40 -3.49 14.54 -0.39
C ILE A 40 -4.35 13.60 -1.22
N TYR A 41 -4.73 12.44 -0.67
CA TYR A 41 -5.56 11.48 -1.39
C TYR A 41 -6.93 12.05 -1.78
N TYR A 42 -7.59 12.80 -0.90
CA TYR A 42 -8.88 13.43 -1.24
C TYR A 42 -8.73 14.52 -2.31
N GLU A 43 -7.65 15.27 -2.28
CA GLU A 43 -7.35 16.25 -3.32
C GLU A 43 -7.13 15.56 -4.68
N LEU A 44 -6.30 14.51 -4.74
CA LEU A 44 -6.13 13.68 -5.94
C LEU A 44 -7.45 13.13 -6.46
N LYS A 45 -8.33 12.66 -5.56
CA LYS A 45 -9.64 12.14 -5.93
C LYS A 45 -10.55 13.21 -6.53
N SER A 46 -10.43 14.45 -6.07
CA SER A 46 -11.24 15.56 -6.56
C SER A 46 -10.74 16.11 -7.90
N ASN A 47 -9.43 16.25 -8.09
CA ASN A 47 -8.85 17.00 -9.22
C ASN A 47 -8.03 16.15 -10.20
N HIS A 48 -7.69 14.91 -9.83
CA HIS A 48 -6.80 14.01 -10.58
C HIS A 48 -5.40 14.60 -10.88
N ASP A 49 -4.98 15.61 -10.13
CA ASP A 49 -3.70 16.29 -10.34
C ASP A 49 -2.59 15.68 -9.47
N VAL A 50 -1.78 14.82 -10.08
CA VAL A 50 -0.64 14.19 -9.40
C VAL A 50 0.49 15.17 -9.06
N ALA A 51 0.47 16.41 -9.58
CA ALA A 51 1.48 17.41 -9.28
C ALA A 51 1.51 17.82 -7.80
N ILE A 52 0.42 17.60 -7.06
CA ILE A 52 0.38 17.85 -5.61
C ILE A 52 1.36 16.95 -4.82
N LEU A 53 1.78 15.81 -5.41
CA LEU A 53 2.77 14.90 -4.84
C LEU A 53 4.22 15.27 -5.21
N LYS A 54 4.42 16.43 -5.84
CA LYS A 54 5.76 16.89 -6.21
C LYS A 54 6.61 17.04 -4.95
N ASP A 55 7.79 16.42 -4.98
CA ASP A 55 8.75 16.38 -3.89
C ASP A 55 8.27 15.70 -2.60
N SER A 56 7.09 15.06 -2.62
CA SER A 56 6.67 14.14 -1.57
C SER A 56 7.65 12.97 -1.42
N LYS A 57 7.71 12.42 -0.22
CA LYS A 57 8.53 11.24 0.08
C LYS A 57 8.00 10.01 -0.68
N PRO A 58 8.87 9.08 -1.12
CA PRO A 58 8.43 7.86 -1.80
C PRO A 58 7.48 7.04 -0.93
N GLU A 59 7.63 7.07 0.40
CA GLU A 59 6.72 6.42 1.36
C GLU A 59 5.29 6.96 1.26
N THR A 60 5.13 8.29 1.21
CA THR A 60 3.83 8.96 1.07
C THR A 60 3.16 8.58 -0.24
N VAL A 61 3.90 8.64 -1.35
CA VAL A 61 3.37 8.25 -2.67
C VAL A 61 2.95 6.80 -2.68
N LEU A 62 3.77 5.89 -2.12
CA LEU A 62 3.43 4.48 -2.07
C LEU A 62 2.16 4.22 -1.25
N LYS A 63 2.03 4.84 -0.06
CA LYS A 63 0.82 4.70 0.75
C LYS A 63 -0.44 5.17 0.02
N VAL A 64 -0.37 6.34 -0.63
CA VAL A 64 -1.50 6.88 -1.41
C VAL A 64 -1.84 5.97 -2.59
N TYR A 65 -0.82 5.43 -3.29
CA TYR A 65 -1.01 4.43 -4.33
C TYR A 65 -1.75 3.19 -3.79
N LEU A 66 -1.25 2.58 -2.72
CA LEU A 66 -1.85 1.38 -2.12
C LEU A 66 -3.27 1.64 -1.61
N HIS A 67 -3.50 2.80 -1.01
CA HIS A 67 -4.83 3.21 -0.58
C HIS A 67 -5.79 3.35 -1.77
N SER A 68 -5.34 3.95 -2.88
CA SER A 68 -6.16 4.06 -4.10
C SER A 68 -6.49 2.70 -4.71
N VAL A 69 -5.56 1.74 -4.64
CA VAL A 69 -5.78 0.35 -5.06
C VAL A 69 -6.80 -0.34 -4.15
N ASP A 70 -6.66 -0.22 -2.82
CA ASP A 70 -7.61 -0.76 -1.82
C ASP A 70 -9.04 -0.20 -1.99
N LYS A 71 -9.17 1.07 -2.38
CA LYS A 71 -10.46 1.70 -2.66
C LYS A 71 -11.01 1.46 -4.07
N GLY A 72 -10.25 0.80 -4.94
CA GLY A 72 -10.63 0.60 -6.34
C GLY A 72 -10.62 1.89 -7.19
N ASP A 73 -9.94 2.95 -6.71
CA ASP A 73 -9.80 4.23 -7.41
C ASP A 73 -8.65 4.15 -8.43
N TYR A 74 -8.82 3.27 -9.43
CA TYR A 74 -7.72 2.90 -10.31
C TYR A 74 -7.21 4.03 -11.20
N GLU A 75 -8.00 5.08 -11.43
CA GLU A 75 -7.53 6.27 -12.13
C GLU A 75 -6.43 7.02 -11.36
N ILE A 76 -6.57 7.09 -10.03
CA ILE A 76 -5.55 7.65 -9.15
C ILE A 76 -4.33 6.75 -9.17
N SER A 77 -4.53 5.44 -8.96
CA SER A 77 -3.40 4.48 -8.95
C SER A 77 -2.61 4.50 -10.26
N TYR A 78 -3.30 4.66 -11.41
CA TYR A 78 -2.67 4.82 -12.72
C TYR A 78 -1.77 6.07 -12.77
N GLY A 79 -2.26 7.21 -12.28
CA GLY A 79 -1.47 8.45 -12.21
C GLY A 79 -0.18 8.31 -11.41
N LEU A 80 -0.19 7.44 -10.40
CA LEU A 80 0.95 7.13 -9.53
C LEU A 80 1.81 5.97 -10.02
N THR A 81 1.44 5.33 -11.13
CA THR A 81 2.16 4.21 -11.70
C THR A 81 3.07 4.68 -12.84
N ASN A 82 4.21 4.02 -13.00
CA ASN A 82 5.03 4.07 -14.19
C ASN A 82 4.70 2.82 -15.03
N THR A 83 3.81 3.00 -15.99
CA THR A 83 3.32 1.95 -16.90
C THR A 83 3.40 2.43 -18.35
N ILE A 84 3.51 1.46 -19.28
CA ILE A 84 3.35 1.69 -20.73
C ILE A 84 1.89 1.54 -21.18
N SER A 85 1.04 0.96 -20.33
CA SER A 85 -0.38 0.74 -20.59
C SER A 85 -1.11 2.08 -20.69
N THR A 86 -2.17 2.11 -21.48
CA THR A 86 -3.07 3.27 -21.49
C THR A 86 -3.88 3.29 -20.20
N LYS A 87 -4.36 4.47 -19.80
CA LYS A 87 -5.26 4.64 -18.65
C LYS A 87 -6.46 3.68 -18.73
N GLU A 88 -7.06 3.56 -19.92
CA GLU A 88 -8.24 2.73 -20.13
C GLU A 88 -7.95 1.23 -19.98
N SER A 89 -6.85 0.75 -20.56
CA SER A 89 -6.42 -0.66 -20.41
C SER A 89 -6.10 -0.97 -18.96
N TYR A 90 -5.29 -0.13 -18.31
CA TYR A 90 -4.92 -0.29 -16.89
C TYR A 90 -6.15 -0.37 -15.99
N VAL A 91 -7.08 0.60 -16.10
CA VAL A 91 -8.30 0.63 -15.27
C VAL A 91 -9.20 -0.57 -15.55
N THR A 92 -9.33 -0.97 -16.82
CA THR A 92 -10.16 -2.12 -17.21
C THR A 92 -9.60 -3.43 -16.67
N GLU A 93 -8.28 -3.62 -16.79
CA GLU A 93 -7.59 -4.82 -16.29
C GLU A 93 -7.68 -4.91 -14.77
N ARG A 94 -7.43 -3.80 -14.05
CA ARG A 94 -7.56 -3.74 -12.59
C ARG A 94 -8.97 -4.06 -12.10
N LYS A 95 -10.01 -3.54 -12.77
CA LYS A 95 -11.41 -3.86 -12.46
C LYS A 95 -11.75 -5.34 -12.71
N LYS A 96 -11.11 -5.97 -13.71
CA LYS A 96 -11.33 -7.39 -14.04
C LYS A 96 -10.54 -8.34 -13.14
N ALA A 97 -9.36 -7.92 -12.68
CA ALA A 97 -8.40 -8.79 -12.00
C ALA A 97 -8.92 -9.35 -10.67
N ASN A 98 -10.00 -8.81 -10.08
CA ASN A 98 -10.69 -9.29 -8.87
C ASN A 98 -9.83 -9.55 -7.61
N SER A 99 -8.51 -9.43 -7.65
CA SER A 99 -7.62 -9.64 -6.51
C SER A 99 -6.37 -8.77 -6.57
N ASP A 100 -6.56 -7.45 -6.49
CA ASP A 100 -5.53 -6.56 -5.95
C ASP A 100 -5.19 -6.91 -4.48
N ALA A 101 -5.99 -7.78 -3.85
CA ALA A 101 -5.71 -8.42 -2.57
C ALA A 101 -4.29 -9.00 -2.50
N TYR A 102 -3.77 -9.60 -3.59
CA TYR A 102 -2.40 -10.11 -3.61
C TYR A 102 -1.36 -9.00 -3.44
N LEU A 103 -1.52 -7.88 -4.16
CA LEU A 103 -0.65 -6.72 -4.00
C LEU A 103 -0.75 -6.20 -2.57
N ILE A 104 -1.97 -5.92 -2.08
CA ILE A 104 -2.22 -5.43 -0.73
C ILE A 104 -1.58 -6.35 0.33
N GLU A 105 -1.63 -7.67 0.13
CA GLU A 105 -0.99 -8.65 1.03
C GLU A 105 0.53 -8.61 0.99
N GLU A 106 1.16 -8.51 -0.18
CA GLU A 106 2.62 -8.35 -0.29
C GLU A 106 3.09 -7.04 0.39
N PHE A 107 2.29 -5.98 0.25
CA PHE A 107 2.54 -4.67 0.84
C PHE A 107 2.28 -4.59 2.34
N ARG A 108 1.49 -5.51 2.90
CA ARG A 108 1.31 -5.66 4.36
C ARG A 108 2.64 -5.89 5.08
N PHE A 109 3.68 -6.34 4.39
CA PHE A 109 4.96 -6.69 5.02
C PHE A 109 6.11 -5.77 4.60
N ILE A 110 5.84 -4.58 4.06
CA ILE A 110 6.90 -3.56 3.96
C ILE A 110 7.19 -3.00 5.35
N ASP A 111 8.19 -3.61 5.98
CA ASP A 111 8.81 -3.10 7.21
C ASP A 111 10.08 -2.27 6.89
N SER A 112 10.42 -2.14 5.61
CA SER A 112 11.68 -1.51 5.17
C SER A 112 11.50 -0.04 4.79
N LYS A 113 12.52 0.77 5.11
CA LYS A 113 12.65 2.13 4.59
C LYS A 113 12.95 2.09 3.09
N PHE A 114 12.58 3.14 2.38
CA PHE A 114 12.93 3.27 0.97
C PHE A 114 14.45 3.21 0.78
N THR A 115 14.90 2.34 -0.12
CA THR A 115 16.32 2.21 -0.47
C THR A 115 16.57 2.91 -1.79
N TYR A 116 17.33 4.00 -1.75
CA TYR A 116 17.73 4.74 -2.94
C TYR A 116 18.80 3.96 -3.72
N THR A 117 18.53 3.69 -4.99
CA THR A 117 19.55 3.20 -5.94
C THR A 117 20.18 4.36 -6.71
N SER A 118 19.43 5.45 -6.89
CA SER A 118 19.91 6.72 -7.43
C SER A 118 19.07 7.89 -6.90
N LYS A 119 19.35 9.11 -7.39
CA LYS A 119 18.48 10.28 -7.15
C LYS A 119 17.06 10.11 -7.73
N TYR A 120 16.90 9.27 -8.74
CA TYR A 120 15.67 9.11 -9.52
C TYR A 120 15.06 7.73 -9.42
N SER A 121 15.64 6.83 -8.63
CA SER A 121 15.18 5.45 -8.52
C SER A 121 15.48 4.88 -7.16
N GLY A 122 14.66 3.92 -6.75
CA GLY A 122 14.88 3.14 -5.54
C GLY A 122 13.79 2.09 -5.40
N TYR A 123 13.75 1.44 -4.25
CA TYR A 123 12.78 0.39 -4.01
C TYR A 123 12.43 0.24 -2.54
N PHE A 124 11.30 -0.43 -2.32
CA PHE A 124 10.95 -1.03 -1.04
C PHE A 124 11.17 -2.53 -1.08
N LYS A 125 11.80 -3.09 -0.04
CA LYS A 125 11.87 -4.55 0.12
C LYS A 125 10.56 -5.04 0.73
N VAL A 126 9.97 -6.02 0.08
CA VAL A 126 8.83 -6.80 0.60
C VAL A 126 9.29 -8.18 1.04
N ARG A 127 8.35 -8.97 1.55
CA ARG A 127 8.60 -10.35 1.93
C ARG A 127 9.09 -11.17 0.72
N ASN A 128 9.82 -12.25 1.00
CA ASN A 128 10.34 -13.19 -0.01
C ASN A 128 11.40 -12.60 -0.97
N GLY A 129 12.05 -11.50 -0.58
CA GLY A 129 13.14 -10.90 -1.36
C GLY A 129 12.68 -10.18 -2.63
N LYS A 130 11.37 -9.97 -2.80
CA LYS A 130 10.82 -9.14 -3.86
C LYS A 130 11.07 -7.65 -3.56
N GLU A 131 11.13 -6.86 -4.61
CA GLU A 131 11.36 -5.42 -4.54
C GLU A 131 10.26 -4.69 -5.30
N PHE A 132 9.70 -3.65 -4.68
CA PHE A 132 8.82 -2.72 -5.36
C PHE A 132 9.61 -1.50 -5.78
N LEU A 133 9.87 -1.43 -7.08
CA LEU A 133 10.66 -0.38 -7.69
C LEU A 133 9.83 0.89 -7.82
N MET A 134 10.51 2.02 -7.63
CA MET A 134 9.93 3.35 -7.85
C MET A 134 10.90 4.23 -8.61
N PHE A 135 10.35 5.10 -9.45
CA PHE A 135 11.09 6.06 -10.25
C PHE A 135 10.57 7.48 -10.04
N LYS A 136 11.46 8.46 -9.96
CA LYS A 136 11.12 9.88 -9.85
C LYS A 136 11.05 10.49 -11.24
N ARG A 137 9.88 10.97 -11.66
CA ARG A 137 9.65 11.71 -12.91
C ARG A 137 9.01 13.06 -12.59
N ASP A 138 9.55 14.14 -13.12
CA ASP A 138 9.04 15.51 -12.93
C ASP A 138 8.86 15.94 -11.46
N GLY A 139 9.69 15.40 -10.57
CA GLY A 139 9.60 15.68 -9.14
C GLY A 139 8.70 14.71 -8.35
N ILE A 140 7.98 13.81 -9.03
CA ILE A 140 6.98 12.92 -8.44
C ILE A 140 7.49 11.47 -8.50
N TRP A 141 7.43 10.76 -7.38
CA TRP A 141 7.71 9.32 -7.38
C TRP A 141 6.56 8.55 -8.04
N LYS A 142 6.88 7.46 -8.73
CA LYS A 142 5.91 6.56 -9.35
C LYS A 142 6.28 5.12 -9.06
N VAL A 143 5.29 4.29 -8.77
CA VAL A 143 5.46 2.84 -8.55
C VAL A 143 5.61 2.16 -9.90
N GLU A 144 6.61 1.29 -10.04
CA GLU A 144 6.70 0.45 -11.24
C GLU A 144 5.51 -0.51 -11.30
N GLU A 145 4.89 -0.61 -12.46
CA GLU A 145 3.78 -1.55 -12.64
C GLU A 145 4.25 -2.98 -12.35
N VAL A 146 3.60 -3.61 -11.38
CA VAL A 146 3.79 -5.04 -11.12
C VAL A 146 2.82 -5.81 -11.99
N ALA A 147 3.36 -6.64 -12.89
CA ALA A 147 2.59 -7.54 -13.71
C ALA A 147 1.79 -8.52 -12.83
N PHE A 148 0.50 -8.64 -13.11
CA PHE A 148 -0.34 -9.66 -12.50
C PHE A 148 -0.04 -11.01 -13.13
N GLN A 149 0.22 -12.02 -12.28
CA GLN A 149 0.34 -13.42 -12.68
C GLN A 149 -0.96 -14.16 -12.40
#